data_AF-A0A1V6KFT5-F1
#
_entry.id   AF-A0A1V6KFT5-F1
#
_cell.length_a   1.000
_cell.length_b   1.000
_cell.length_c   1.000
_cell.angle_alpha   90.00
_cell.angle_beta   90.00
_cell.angle_gamma   90.00
#
_symmetry.space_group_name_H-M   'P 1'
#
loop_
_entity.id
_entity.type
_entity.pdbx_description
1 polymer ?
#
loop_
_entity_poly.entity_id
_entity_poly.type
_entity_poly.pdbx_seq_one_letter_code
_entity_poly.pdbx_strand_id
1 'polypeptide(L)' 'MRFIIGHPRLAQEVEGICVGTSEDGSLILSNNGKKRKFVSGEISLLRFV' A
#
# COMPACT_ATOMS: atom_id res chain seq x y z
N MET A 1 -5.14 -9.78 -3.74
CA MET A 1 -4.66 -8.89 -4.82
C MET A 1 -3.45 -8.13 -4.32
N ARG A 2 -2.40 -7.97 -5.14
CA ARG A 2 -1.19 -7.22 -4.77
C ARG A 2 -1.27 -5.79 -5.31
N PHE A 3 -0.73 -4.86 -4.55
CA PHE A 3 -0.72 -3.45 -4.86
C PHE A 3 0.67 -2.89 -4.63
N ILE A 4 1.03 -1.86 -5.38
CA ILE A 4 2.16 -0.99 -5.09
C ILE A 4 1.60 0.36 -4.68
N ILE A 5 2.13 0.92 -3.58
CA ILE A 5 1.86 2.31 -3.19
C ILE A 5 3.14 3.11 -3.32
N GLY A 6 3.05 4.25 -4.01
CA GLY A 6 4.11 5.23 -4.13
C GLY A 6 3.68 6.55 -3.53
N HIS A 7 4.60 7.29 -2.90
CA HIS A 7 4.37 8.68 -2.53
C HIS A 7 5.33 9.58 -3.31
N PRO A 8 4.83 10.55 -4.11
CA PRO A 8 5.67 11.33 -5.03
C PRO A 8 6.76 12.14 -4.32
N ARG A 9 6.56 12.47 -3.03
CA ARG A 9 7.55 13.19 -2.21
C ARG A 9 8.57 12.31 -1.47
N LEU A 10 8.32 11.00 -1.35
CA LEU A 10 9.15 10.10 -0.53
C LEU A 10 9.99 9.13 -1.35
N ALA A 11 9.82 9.09 -2.68
CA ALA A 11 10.56 8.21 -3.61
C ALA A 11 10.63 6.75 -3.13
N GLN A 12 9.63 6.29 -2.38
CA GLN A 12 9.53 4.93 -1.88
C GLN A 12 8.26 4.31 -2.43
N GLU A 13 8.46 3.20 -3.13
CA GLU A 13 7.39 2.33 -3.57
C GLU A 13 7.36 1.10 -2.66
N VAL A 14 6.17 0.77 -2.15
CA VAL A 14 5.95 -0.39 -1.29
C VAL A 14 4.96 -1.32 -1.95
N GLU A 15 5.42 -2.51 -2.34
CA GLU A 15 4.55 -3.62 -2.72
C GLU A 15 3.93 -4.27 -1.47
N GLY A 16 2.66 -4.65 -1.55
CA GLY A 16 2.00 -5.44 -0.51
C GLY A 16 0.59 -5.88 -0.90
N ILE A 17 -0.03 -6.63 0.01
CA ILE A 17 -1.45 -6.98 -0.09
C ILE A 17 -2.24 -5.91 0.66
N CYS A 18 -3.21 -5.29 -0.01
CA CYS A 18 -4.17 -4.43 0.68
C CYS A 18 -5.06 -5.28 1.59
N VAL A 19 -5.05 -4.97 2.88
CA VAL A 19 -5.84 -5.68 3.89
C VAL A 19 -7.02 -4.84 4.42
N GLY A 20 -7.18 -3.60 3.93
CA GLY A 20 -8.26 -2.69 4.28
C GLY A 20 -7.77 -1.30 4.65
N THR A 21 -8.64 -0.54 5.30
CA THR A 21 -8.39 0.80 5.83
C THR A 21 -8.47 0.81 7.35
N SER A 22 -7.72 1.70 7.99
CA SER A 22 -7.84 2.02 9.41
C SER A 22 -9.04 2.94 9.67
N GLU A 23 -9.41 3.14 10.94
CA GLU A 23 -10.51 4.04 11.35
C GLU A 23 -10.30 5.49 10.92
N ASP A 24 -9.04 5.93 10.76
CA ASP A 24 -8.70 7.28 10.27
C ASP A 24 -8.61 7.37 8.73
N GLY A 25 -9.09 6.35 8.01
CA GLY A 25 -9.10 6.30 6.55
C GLY A 25 -7.76 5.94 5.90
N SER A 26 -6.70 5.70 6.67
CA SER A 26 -5.41 5.31 6.11
C SER A 26 -5.44 3.89 5.53
N LEU A 27 -4.75 3.67 4.42
CA LEU A 27 -4.60 2.35 3.81
C LEU A 27 -3.67 1.46 4.64
N ILE A 28 -4.01 0.18 4.78
CA ILE A 28 -3.15 -0.82 5.41
C ILE A 28 -2.66 -1.80 4.34
N LEU A 29 -1.34 -1.85 4.15
CA LEU A 29 -0.70 -2.89 3.34
C LEU A 29 0.04 -3.88 4.24
N SER A 30 -0.07 -5.16 3.90
CA SER A 30 0.70 -6.25 4.49
C SER A 30 1.74 -6.76 3.50
N ASN A 31 3.00 -6.79 3.90
CA ASN A 31 4.09 -7.42 3.15
C ASN A 31 4.85 -8.35 4.08
N ASN A 32 4.92 -9.65 3.74
CA ASN A 32 5.58 -10.69 4.52
C ASN A 32 5.17 -10.69 6.02
N GLY A 33 3.87 -10.53 6.28
CA GLY A 33 3.32 -10.49 7.65
C GLY A 33 3.49 -9.16 8.39
N LYS A 34 4.32 -8.23 7.87
CA LYS A 34 4.47 -6.89 8.43
C LYS A 34 3.42 -5.95 7.83
N LYS A 35 2.57 -5.40 8.69
CA LYS A 35 1.58 -4.38 8.32
C LYS A 35 2.20 -2.99 8.38
N ARG A 36 1.92 -2.16 7.38
CA ARG A 36 2.26 -0.73 7.36
C ARG A 36 1.04 0.09 6.98
N LYS A 37 0.96 1.29 7.56
CA LYS A 37 -0.14 2.23 7.39
C LYS A 37 0.32 3.38 6.50
N PHE A 38 -0.52 3.78 5.56
CA PHE A 38 -0.25 4.84 4.60
C PHE A 38 -1.40 5.84 4.61
N VAL A 39 -1.09 7.09 4.99
CA VAL A 39 -2.07 8.18 5.11
C VAL A 39 -2.33 8.83 3.73
N SER A 40 -1.36 8.76 2.82
CA SER A 40 -1.44 9.31 1.46
C SER A 40 -0.53 8.53 0.51
N GLY A 41 -0.84 8.61 -0.79
CA GLY A 41 -0.05 7.99 -1.86
C GLY A 41 -0.92 7.64 -3.06
N GLU A 42 -0.28 7.28 -4.16
CA GLU A 42 -0.92 6.68 -5.32
C GLU A 42 -0.81 5.16 -5.23
N ILE A 43 -1.93 4.45 -5.46
CA ILE A 43 -1.99 3.00 -5.39
C ILE A 43 -2.30 2.42 -6.78
N SER A 44 -1.51 1.42 -7.18
CA SER A 44 -1.70 0.70 -8.44
C SER A 44 -1.86 -0.80 -8.19
N LEU A 45 -2.78 -1.43 -8.92
CA LEU A 45 -2.98 -2.87 -8.87
C LEU A 45 -1.84 -3.56 -9.64
N LEU A 46 -1.15 -4.48 -9.00
CA LEU A 46 -0.19 -5.37 -9.65
C LEU A 46 -0.92 -6.62 -10.15
N ARG A 47 -1.10 -6.72 -11.47
CA ARG A 47 -1.50 -7.96 -12.14
C ARG A 47 -0.28 -8.56 -12.82
N PHE A 48 -0.10 -9.87 -12.68
CA PHE A 48 0.78 -10.63 -13.56
C PHE A 48 0.08 -10.71 -14.92
N VAL A 49 0.72 -10.14 -15.94
CA VAL A 49 0.27 -10.20 -17.35
C VAL A 49 1.15 -11.20 -18.08
#